data_AF-A0A352IRY8-F1
#
_entry.id   AF-A0A352IRY8-F1
#
_cell.length_a   1.000
_cell.length_b   1.000
_cell.length_c   1.000
_cell.angle_alpha   90.00
_cell.angle_beta   90.00
_cell.angle_gamma   90.00
#
_symmetry.space_group_name_H-M   'P 1'
#
loop_
_entity.id
_entity.type
_entity.pdbx_description
1 polymer ?
#
loop_
_entity_poly.entity_id
_entity_poly.type
_entity_poly.pdbx_seq_one_letter_code
_entity_poly.pdbx_strand_id
1 'polypeptide(L)'
;MRTVHSLKELRTILRGYRQQGKTIGLVPTMGNLHEGHISLVRKAAEMADVVVTSIFVNPMQFGAGEDLETYPRTLAEDQDKLASAGNTLVFAPSAEEIYPEGLASQTQVVVPDVSDGHCGASRPGHFEGVATVVTMLFNMVQPDFAVFGEKDFQQLAVIRKMVRDLMIPVDVVGGPTVREDDGLAKSSRN
;
A
#
# COMPACT_ATOMS: atom_id res chain seq x y z
N MET A 1 -4.22 -18.70 2.69
CA MET A 1 -4.18 -17.23 2.89
C MET A 1 -5.38 -16.81 3.72
N ARG A 2 -5.25 -15.88 4.67
CA ARG A 2 -6.36 -15.33 5.46
C ARG A 2 -6.64 -13.89 5.04
N THR A 3 -7.89 -13.46 5.14
CA THR A 3 -8.28 -12.05 4.95
C THR A 3 -8.83 -11.51 6.27
N VAL A 4 -8.44 -10.29 6.62
CA VAL A 4 -8.91 -9.58 7.82
C VAL A 4 -9.34 -8.16 7.47
N HIS A 5 -10.36 -7.69 8.18
CA HIS A 5 -10.99 -6.40 7.90
C HIS A 5 -10.85 -5.39 9.04
N SER A 6 -10.47 -5.84 10.24
CA SER A 6 -10.28 -4.96 11.40
C SER A 6 -8.82 -4.89 11.84
N LEU A 7 -8.43 -3.74 12.36
CA LEU A 7 -7.12 -3.50 12.96
C LEU A 7 -6.88 -4.42 14.17
N LYS A 8 -7.92 -4.69 14.95
CA LYS A 8 -7.84 -5.59 16.10
C LYS A 8 -7.42 -7.00 15.67
N GLU A 9 -8.05 -7.52 14.64
CA GLU A 9 -7.76 -8.86 14.12
C GLU A 9 -6.37 -8.92 13.48
N LEU A 10 -6.02 -7.92 12.66
CA LEU A 10 -4.70 -7.76 12.05
C LEU A 10 -3.59 -7.82 13.11
N ARG A 11 -3.68 -6.98 14.14
CA ARG A 11 -2.69 -6.92 15.22
C ARG A 11 -2.59 -8.22 16.02
N THR A 12 -3.72 -8.89 16.23
CA THR A 12 -3.75 -10.17 16.96
C THR A 12 -2.94 -11.23 16.20
N ILE A 13 -3.15 -11.34 14.89
CA ILE A 13 -2.44 -12.29 14.03
C ILE A 13 -0.94 -11.95 13.95
N LEU A 14 -0.62 -10.70 13.62
CA LEU A 14 0.78 -10.28 13.43
C LEU A 14 1.59 -10.37 14.73
N ARG A 15 0.98 -10.17 15.90
CA ARG A 15 1.64 -10.43 17.19
C ARG A 15 2.10 -11.88 17.32
N GLY A 16 1.28 -12.84 16.88
CA GLY A 16 1.64 -14.26 16.91
C GLY A 16 2.86 -14.56 16.03
N TYR A 17 2.95 -13.96 14.85
CA TYR A 17 4.11 -14.10 13.97
C TYR A 17 5.36 -13.43 14.54
N ARG A 18 5.25 -12.24 15.13
CA ARG A 18 6.37 -11.57 15.79
C ARG A 18 6.93 -12.35 16.97
N GLN A 19 6.07 -12.97 17.78
CA GLN A 19 6.50 -13.82 18.91
C GLN A 19 7.30 -15.04 18.46
N GLN A 20 7.14 -15.45 17.19
CA GLN A 20 7.90 -16.52 16.56
C GLN A 20 9.18 -16.01 15.86
N GLY A 21 9.49 -14.72 15.95
CA GLY A 21 10.63 -14.10 15.27
C GLY A 21 10.50 -14.06 13.75
N LYS A 22 9.28 -14.08 13.21
CA LYS A 22 9.01 -14.08 11.76
C LYS A 22 9.16 -12.71 11.15
N THR A 23 9.82 -12.63 9.99
CA THR A 23 9.94 -11.40 9.21
C THR A 23 8.62 -11.11 8.47
N ILE A 24 8.16 -9.86 8.55
CA ILE A 24 6.89 -9.38 7.99
C ILE A 24 7.19 -8.37 6.86
N GLY A 25 6.84 -8.75 5.63
CA GLY A 25 6.85 -7.85 4.47
C GLY A 25 5.45 -7.26 4.22
N LEU A 26 5.39 -5.98 3.84
CA LEU A 26 4.14 -5.30 3.47
C LEU A 26 4.14 -4.91 1.98
N VAL A 27 3.03 -5.16 1.29
CA VAL A 27 2.77 -4.65 -0.07
C VAL A 27 1.48 -3.83 -0.05
N PRO A 28 1.57 -2.48 0.01
CA PRO A 28 0.38 -1.63 -0.01
C PRO A 28 -0.22 -1.52 -1.40
N THR A 29 -1.54 -1.74 -1.52
CA THR A 29 -2.28 -1.62 -2.79
C THR A 29 -3.65 -0.99 -2.58
N MET A 30 -4.27 -0.55 -3.68
CA MET A 30 -5.68 -0.14 -3.72
C MET A 30 -6.61 -1.21 -4.30
N GLY A 31 -6.13 -2.45 -4.51
CA GLY A 31 -6.89 -3.51 -5.18
C GLY A 31 -6.91 -3.37 -6.71
N ASN A 32 -7.78 -4.15 -7.36
CA ASN A 32 -7.79 -4.36 -8.81
C ASN A 32 -6.41 -4.80 -9.32
N LEU A 33 -5.94 -5.92 -8.77
CA LEU A 33 -4.58 -6.37 -8.92
C LEU A 33 -4.30 -6.91 -10.32
N HIS A 34 -3.10 -6.59 -10.80
CA HIS A 34 -2.57 -7.01 -12.09
C HIS A 34 -1.15 -7.56 -11.89
N GLU A 35 -0.52 -8.07 -12.94
CA GLU A 35 0.78 -8.75 -12.83
C GLU A 35 1.87 -7.87 -12.19
N GLY A 36 1.87 -6.56 -12.45
CA GLY A 36 2.75 -5.62 -11.75
C GLY A 36 2.60 -5.59 -10.22
N HIS A 37 1.39 -5.78 -9.68
CA HIS A 37 1.19 -5.93 -8.23
C HIS A 37 1.68 -7.30 -7.76
N ILE A 38 1.36 -8.35 -8.52
CA ILE A 38 1.72 -9.72 -8.19
C ILE A 38 3.24 -9.92 -8.17
N SER A 39 4.00 -9.24 -9.04
CA SER A 39 5.46 -9.26 -8.98
C SER A 39 6.01 -8.64 -7.68
N LEU A 40 5.36 -7.62 -7.11
CA LEU A 40 5.78 -7.04 -5.82
C LEU A 40 5.54 -8.04 -4.67
N VAL A 41 4.43 -8.76 -4.72
CA VAL A 41 4.09 -9.80 -3.72
C VAL A 41 5.08 -10.96 -3.79
N ARG A 42 5.42 -11.44 -4.99
CA ARG A 42 6.45 -12.48 -5.16
C ARG A 42 7.81 -12.02 -4.63
N LYS A 43 8.21 -10.78 -4.95
CA LYS A 43 9.43 -10.18 -4.39
C LYS A 43 9.41 -10.11 -2.86
N ALA A 44 8.27 -9.75 -2.26
CA ALA A 44 8.14 -9.77 -0.80
C ALA A 44 8.22 -11.19 -0.22
N ALA A 45 7.64 -12.19 -0.90
CA ALA A 45 7.67 -13.59 -0.48
C ALA A 45 9.06 -14.23 -0.53
N GLU A 46 9.97 -13.70 -1.37
CA GLU A 46 11.38 -14.10 -1.38
C GLU A 46 12.17 -13.60 -0.14
N MET A 47 11.65 -12.58 0.54
CA MET A 47 12.37 -11.83 1.59
C MET A 47 11.72 -11.98 2.98
N ALA A 48 10.47 -12.41 3.07
CA ALA A 48 9.71 -12.49 4.32
C ALA A 48 9.12 -13.89 4.57
N ASP A 49 8.99 -14.24 5.85
CA ASP A 49 8.17 -15.38 6.26
C ASP A 49 6.67 -15.10 6.12
N VAL A 50 6.26 -13.83 6.31
CA VAL A 50 4.87 -13.40 6.31
C VAL A 50 4.72 -12.21 5.37
N VAL A 51 3.94 -12.37 4.32
CA VAL A 51 3.60 -11.28 3.41
C VAL A 51 2.18 -10.79 3.72
N VAL A 52 2.08 -9.49 4.02
CA VAL A 52 0.82 -8.78 4.19
C VAL A 52 0.59 -7.91 2.96
N THR A 53 -0.49 -8.16 2.22
CA THR A 53 -0.96 -7.24 1.19
C THR A 53 -2.13 -6.44 1.75
N SER A 54 -2.04 -5.11 1.73
CA SER A 54 -3.21 -4.27 2.04
C SER A 54 -3.98 -3.95 0.76
N ILE A 55 -5.30 -4.07 0.81
CA ILE A 55 -6.22 -3.66 -0.26
C ILE A 55 -7.12 -2.58 0.31
N PHE A 56 -6.82 -1.32 0.03
CA PHE A 56 -7.59 -0.20 0.53
C PHE A 56 -7.60 0.95 -0.48
N VAL A 57 -8.77 1.25 -1.05
CA VAL A 57 -8.97 2.44 -1.88
C VAL A 57 -9.04 3.65 -0.95
N ASN A 58 -7.92 4.33 -0.78
CA ASN A 58 -7.79 5.43 0.16
C ASN A 58 -8.50 6.70 -0.38
N PRO A 59 -9.61 7.17 0.21
CA PRO A 59 -10.28 8.38 -0.28
C PRO A 59 -9.42 9.64 -0.16
N MET A 60 -8.48 9.71 0.80
CA MET A 60 -7.69 10.92 1.07
C MET A 60 -6.71 11.28 -0.06
N GLN A 61 -6.35 10.32 -0.93
CA GLN A 61 -5.45 10.56 -2.06
C GLN A 61 -6.18 10.83 -3.38
N PHE A 62 -7.50 11.00 -3.36
CA PHE A 62 -8.31 11.38 -4.51
C PHE A 62 -8.79 12.82 -4.39
N GLY A 63 -8.61 13.60 -5.46
CA GLY A 63 -9.13 14.97 -5.56
C GLY A 63 -10.63 15.02 -5.88
N ALA A 64 -11.23 16.20 -5.74
CA ALA A 64 -12.61 16.44 -6.17
C ALA A 64 -12.75 16.17 -7.68
N GLY A 65 -13.71 15.33 -8.06
CA GLY A 65 -13.94 14.93 -9.46
C GLY A 65 -12.99 13.86 -9.99
N GLU A 66 -12.11 13.29 -9.16
CA GLU A 66 -11.38 12.08 -9.51
C GLU A 66 -12.25 10.82 -9.36
N ASP A 67 -11.72 9.69 -9.82
CA ASP A 67 -12.40 8.41 -10.03
C ASP A 67 -12.66 7.59 -8.75
N LEU A 68 -12.82 8.20 -7.57
CA LEU A 68 -13.00 7.46 -6.30
C LEU A 68 -14.27 6.57 -6.31
N GLU A 69 -15.38 7.11 -6.82
CA GLU A 69 -16.66 6.39 -6.88
C GLU A 69 -16.60 5.22 -7.87
N THR A 70 -15.92 5.43 -9.00
CA THR A 70 -15.80 4.47 -10.10
C THR A 70 -14.57 3.57 -10.00
N TYR A 71 -13.72 3.74 -8.99
CA TYR A 71 -12.51 2.93 -8.83
C TYR A 71 -12.88 1.44 -8.66
N PRO A 72 -12.28 0.54 -9.46
CA PRO A 72 -12.66 -0.87 -9.47
C PRO A 72 -12.37 -1.55 -8.13
N ARG A 73 -13.31 -2.37 -7.67
CA ARG A 73 -13.21 -3.14 -6.41
C ARG A 73 -13.48 -4.62 -6.70
N THR A 74 -12.41 -5.41 -6.77
CA THR A 74 -12.41 -6.81 -7.23
C THR A 74 -11.82 -7.75 -6.18
N LEU A 75 -12.18 -7.56 -4.91
CA LEU A 75 -11.51 -8.22 -3.77
C LEU A 75 -11.40 -9.75 -3.90
N ALA A 76 -12.44 -10.42 -4.42
CA ALA A 76 -12.42 -11.87 -4.60
C ALA A 76 -11.35 -12.31 -5.63
N GLU A 77 -11.30 -11.65 -6.80
CA GLU A 77 -10.28 -11.93 -7.82
C GLU A 77 -8.87 -11.56 -7.34
N ASP A 78 -8.76 -10.48 -6.58
CA ASP A 78 -7.50 -10.05 -5.98
C ASP A 78 -6.98 -11.12 -5.01
N GLN A 79 -7.87 -11.72 -4.21
CA GLN A 79 -7.51 -12.80 -3.28
C GLN A 79 -6.98 -14.04 -4.00
N ASP A 80 -7.59 -14.45 -5.11
CA ASP A 80 -7.15 -15.61 -5.88
C ASP A 80 -5.74 -15.41 -6.46
N LYS A 81 -5.48 -14.22 -7.01
CA LYS A 81 -4.15 -13.84 -7.51
C LYS A 81 -3.11 -13.80 -6.40
N LEU A 82 -3.46 -13.24 -5.23
CA LEU A 82 -2.57 -13.14 -4.08
C LEU A 82 -2.23 -14.51 -3.46
N ALA A 83 -3.21 -15.40 -3.36
CA ALA A 83 -3.00 -16.76 -2.86
C ALA A 83 -1.97 -17.50 -3.73
N SER A 84 -2.09 -17.35 -5.05
CA SER A 84 -1.17 -17.94 -6.03
C SER A 84 0.23 -17.32 -6.01
N ALA A 85 0.37 -16.10 -5.47
CA ALA A 85 1.62 -15.35 -5.41
C ALA A 85 2.43 -15.57 -4.13
N GLY A 86 1.94 -16.40 -3.21
CA GLY A 86 2.59 -16.66 -1.91
C GLY A 86 2.22 -15.67 -0.81
N ASN A 87 1.15 -14.88 -0.98
CA ASN A 87 0.70 -13.95 0.06
C ASN A 87 0.16 -14.72 1.29
N THR A 88 0.51 -14.25 2.49
CA THR A 88 0.09 -14.90 3.75
C THR A 88 -1.23 -14.33 4.25
N LEU A 89 -1.35 -13.00 4.29
CA LEU A 89 -2.45 -12.27 4.90
C LEU A 89 -2.90 -11.11 4.00
N VAL A 90 -4.20 -10.95 3.83
CA VAL A 90 -4.80 -9.77 3.19
C VAL A 90 -5.41 -8.89 4.27
N PHE A 91 -5.04 -7.62 4.31
CA PHE A 91 -5.71 -6.61 5.11
C PHE A 91 -6.60 -5.74 4.21
N ALA A 92 -7.91 -5.92 4.31
CA ALA A 92 -8.90 -5.23 3.46
C ALA A 92 -9.91 -4.45 4.33
N PRO A 93 -9.47 -3.38 5.01
CA PRO A 93 -10.34 -2.60 5.89
C PRO A 93 -11.37 -1.78 5.11
N SER A 94 -12.47 -1.41 5.78
CA SER A 94 -13.39 -0.39 5.26
C SER A 94 -12.83 1.02 5.51
N ALA A 95 -13.42 2.03 4.86
CA ALA A 95 -13.05 3.42 5.12
C ALA A 95 -13.37 3.84 6.55
N GLU A 96 -14.44 3.32 7.14
CA GLU A 96 -14.85 3.60 8.54
C GLU A 96 -13.88 2.99 9.56
N GLU A 97 -13.24 1.85 9.23
CA GLU A 97 -12.20 1.27 10.10
C GLU A 97 -10.92 2.14 10.10
N ILE A 98 -10.58 2.75 8.96
CA ILE A 98 -9.39 3.59 8.81
C ILE A 98 -9.64 5.03 9.27
N TYR A 99 -10.83 5.58 8.97
CA TYR A 99 -11.25 6.96 9.19
C TYR A 99 -12.59 7.00 9.93
N PRO A 100 -12.65 6.60 11.21
CA PRO A 100 -13.91 6.48 11.97
C PRO A 100 -14.63 7.82 12.16
N GLU A 101 -13.91 8.93 12.13
CA GLU A 101 -14.46 10.30 12.21
C GLU A 101 -14.50 11.01 10.85
N GLY A 102 -14.25 10.27 9.76
CA GLY A 102 -14.10 10.82 8.42
C GLY A 102 -12.77 11.55 8.22
N LEU A 103 -12.65 12.27 7.10
CA LEU A 103 -11.38 12.90 6.67
C LEU A 103 -11.16 14.31 7.21
N ALA A 104 -12.22 15.01 7.65
CA ALA A 104 -12.17 16.43 7.97
C ALA A 104 -11.24 16.77 9.15
N SER A 105 -11.12 15.87 10.13
CA SER A 105 -10.28 16.00 11.32
C SER A 105 -9.13 14.98 11.35
N GLN A 106 -8.90 14.26 10.23
CA GLN A 106 -7.87 13.23 10.15
C GLN A 106 -6.48 13.87 10.31
N THR A 107 -5.63 13.28 11.17
CA THR A 107 -4.21 13.68 11.25
C THR A 107 -3.49 13.35 9.95
N GLN A 108 -2.69 14.29 9.46
CA GLN A 108 -2.09 14.23 8.13
C GLN A 108 -0.55 14.24 8.23
N VAL A 109 0.10 13.62 7.24
CA VAL A 109 1.55 13.63 7.08
C VAL A 109 1.88 14.34 5.77
N VAL A 110 2.60 15.46 5.86
CA VAL A 110 3.04 16.24 4.71
C VAL A 110 4.54 16.06 4.53
N VAL A 111 4.97 15.75 3.30
CA VAL A 111 6.38 15.50 2.96
C VAL A 111 6.85 16.56 1.98
N PRO A 112 7.41 17.70 2.46
CA PRO A 112 7.70 18.86 1.60
C PRO A 112 8.75 18.56 0.53
N ASP A 113 8.80 19.43 -0.48
CA ASP A 113 9.72 19.43 -1.63
C ASP A 113 9.49 18.28 -2.61
N VAL A 114 9.65 17.03 -2.17
CA VAL A 114 9.52 15.85 -3.06
C VAL A 114 8.06 15.60 -3.47
N SER A 115 7.10 16.09 -2.67
CA SER A 115 5.68 16.10 -3.01
C SER A 115 5.33 17.09 -4.10
N ASP A 116 6.22 18.06 -4.40
CA ASP A 116 5.91 19.19 -5.24
C ASP A 116 6.32 18.92 -6.70
N GLY A 117 5.73 19.67 -7.65
CA GLY A 117 5.99 19.47 -9.07
C GLY A 117 5.43 18.15 -9.63
N HIS A 118 5.68 17.88 -10.91
CA HIS A 118 5.27 16.65 -11.61
C HIS A 118 3.82 16.21 -11.30
N CYS A 119 3.64 15.01 -10.70
CA CYS A 119 2.33 14.49 -10.34
C CYS A 119 1.68 15.31 -9.20
N GLY A 120 2.48 15.85 -8.28
CA GLY A 120 2.00 16.66 -7.17
C GLY A 120 1.40 18.00 -7.63
N ALA A 121 2.00 18.62 -8.65
CA ALA A 121 1.43 19.81 -9.28
C ALA A 121 0.11 19.51 -10.02
N SER A 122 -0.02 18.31 -10.60
CA SER A 122 -1.21 17.89 -11.35
C SER A 122 -2.34 17.39 -10.45
N ARG A 123 -2.01 16.92 -9.24
CA ARG A 123 -2.94 16.35 -8.26
C ARG A 123 -2.67 16.91 -6.85
N PRO A 124 -3.06 18.16 -6.57
CA PRO A 124 -2.86 18.77 -5.27
C PRO A 124 -3.45 17.91 -4.14
N GLY A 125 -2.69 17.74 -3.05
CA GLY A 125 -3.08 16.90 -1.90
C GLY A 125 -2.89 15.39 -2.10
N HIS A 126 -2.62 14.90 -3.31
CA HIS A 126 -2.47 13.46 -3.56
C HIS A 126 -1.39 12.80 -2.70
N PHE A 127 -0.18 13.38 -2.67
CA PHE A 127 0.93 12.80 -1.91
C PHE A 127 0.79 12.96 -0.39
N GLU A 128 0.03 13.94 0.08
CA GLU A 128 -0.36 14.04 1.49
C GLU A 128 -1.28 12.87 1.88
N GLY A 129 -2.28 12.56 1.04
CA GLY A 129 -3.12 11.38 1.22
C GLY A 129 -2.33 10.08 1.20
N VAL A 130 -1.36 9.95 0.28
CA VAL A 130 -0.46 8.78 0.19
C VAL A 130 0.44 8.67 1.43
N ALA A 131 1.14 9.73 1.81
CA ALA A 131 2.03 9.73 2.97
C ALA A 131 1.27 9.42 4.27
N THR A 132 0.07 9.97 4.42
CA THR A 132 -0.79 9.73 5.58
C THR A 132 -1.19 8.26 5.66
N VAL A 133 -1.77 7.69 4.60
CA VAL A 133 -2.24 6.29 4.64
C VAL A 133 -1.09 5.29 4.76
N VAL A 134 0.06 5.55 4.12
CA VAL A 134 1.24 4.67 4.23
C VAL A 134 1.81 4.72 5.65
N THR A 135 1.89 5.89 6.28
CA THR A 135 2.29 6.02 7.68
C THR A 135 1.34 5.24 8.60
N MET A 136 0.03 5.34 8.37
CA MET A 136 -0.97 4.57 9.12
C MET A 136 -0.78 3.07 8.91
N LEU A 137 -0.57 2.60 7.68
CA LEU A 137 -0.30 1.19 7.37
C LEU A 137 0.97 0.69 8.05
N PHE A 138 2.06 1.47 8.08
CA PHE A 138 3.27 1.13 8.83
C PHE A 138 3.01 1.03 10.33
N ASN A 139 2.16 1.88 10.91
CA ASN A 139 1.78 1.80 12.33
C ASN A 139 0.82 0.65 12.65
N MET A 140 -0.04 0.26 11.70
CA MET A 140 -0.98 -0.84 11.85
C MET A 140 -0.30 -2.20 11.67
N VAL A 141 0.52 -2.31 10.63
CA VAL A 141 1.18 -3.54 10.20
C VAL A 141 2.51 -3.73 10.89
N GLN A 142 3.28 -2.67 11.19
CA GLN A 142 4.67 -2.72 11.69
C GLN A 142 5.54 -3.77 10.96
N PRO A 143 5.72 -3.61 9.65
CA PRO A 143 6.54 -4.55 8.85
C PRO A 143 8.03 -4.30 9.07
N ASP A 144 8.87 -5.27 8.74
CA ASP A 144 10.32 -5.09 8.65
C ASP A 144 10.70 -4.34 7.36
N PHE A 145 9.98 -4.61 6.28
CA PHE A 145 10.15 -3.93 5.00
C PHE A 145 8.81 -3.78 4.26
N ALA A 146 8.77 -2.82 3.33
CA ALA A 146 7.62 -2.62 2.45
C ALA A 146 8.07 -2.50 0.98
N VAL A 147 7.33 -3.15 0.08
CA VAL A 147 7.66 -3.20 -1.35
C VAL A 147 6.69 -2.31 -2.13
N PHE A 148 7.26 -1.44 -2.97
CA PHE A 148 6.52 -0.52 -3.83
C PHE A 148 7.03 -0.59 -5.27
N GLY A 149 6.14 -0.38 -6.25
CA GLY A 149 6.50 -0.37 -7.66
C GLY A 149 7.24 0.90 -8.07
N GLU A 150 8.28 0.76 -8.90
CA GLU A 150 9.04 1.88 -9.46
C GLU A 150 8.27 2.65 -10.54
N LYS A 151 7.15 2.09 -11.04
CA LYS A 151 6.23 2.77 -11.97
C LYS A 151 5.81 4.13 -11.42
N ASP A 152 5.50 4.21 -10.13
CA ASP A 152 5.08 5.43 -9.44
C ASP A 152 6.29 6.04 -8.71
N PHE A 153 7.32 6.43 -9.48
CA PHE A 153 8.63 6.84 -8.95
C PHE A 153 8.57 7.99 -7.94
N GLN A 154 7.73 9.01 -8.18
CA GLN A 154 7.57 10.13 -7.24
C GLN A 154 6.96 9.66 -5.90
N GLN A 155 6.00 8.73 -5.93
CA GLN A 155 5.46 8.11 -4.71
C GLN A 155 6.55 7.38 -3.93
N LEU A 156 7.38 6.59 -4.61
CA LEU A 156 8.49 5.89 -3.98
C LEU A 156 9.50 6.88 -3.35
N ALA A 157 9.79 8.00 -4.00
CA ALA A 157 10.64 9.05 -3.47
C ALA A 157 10.04 9.73 -2.23
N VAL A 158 8.74 10.06 -2.27
CA VAL A 158 7.98 10.60 -1.13
C VAL A 158 8.06 9.66 0.07
N ILE A 159 7.76 8.37 -0.13
CA ILE A 159 7.75 7.37 0.95
C ILE A 159 9.15 7.18 1.54
N ARG A 160 10.20 7.13 0.71
CA ARG A 160 11.59 7.04 1.19
C ARG A 160 12.00 8.26 2.01
N LYS A 161 11.63 9.48 1.58
CA LYS A 161 11.89 10.70 2.35
C LYS A 161 11.15 10.68 3.68
N MET A 162 9.86 10.35 3.67
CA MET A 162 9.02 10.22 4.87
C MET A 162 9.61 9.24 5.88
N VAL A 163 9.98 8.03 5.44
CA VAL A 163 10.57 7.00 6.30
C VAL A 163 11.85 7.49 6.96
N ARG A 164 12.75 8.09 6.18
CA ARG A 164 14.02 8.63 6.69
C ARG A 164 13.81 9.78 7.67
N ASP A 165 12.98 10.75 7.30
CA ASP A 165 12.81 11.98 8.08
C ASP A 165 12.04 11.73 9.39
N LEU A 166 11.13 10.76 9.40
CA LEU A 166 10.37 10.35 10.60
C LEU A 166 11.01 9.19 11.38
N MET A 167 12.20 8.73 10.96
CA MET A 167 12.90 7.60 11.60
C MET A 167 12.05 6.33 11.71
N ILE A 168 11.23 6.06 10.70
CA ILE A 168 10.37 4.88 10.68
C ILE A 168 11.25 3.65 10.42
N PRO A 169 11.24 2.62 11.28
CA PRO A 169 12.12 1.45 11.15
C PRO A 169 11.54 0.45 10.14
N VAL A 170 11.40 0.87 8.87
CA VAL A 170 10.88 0.05 7.76
C VAL A 170 11.78 0.23 6.55
N ASP A 171 12.30 -0.86 6.02
CA ASP A 171 13.08 -0.82 4.77
C ASP A 171 12.16 -0.66 3.55
N VAL A 172 12.40 0.37 2.72
CA VAL A 172 11.55 0.67 1.54
C VAL A 172 12.18 0.11 0.26
N VAL A 173 11.64 -1.00 -0.22
CA VAL A 173 12.14 -1.77 -1.37
C VAL A 173 11.40 -1.37 -2.65
N GLY A 174 12.16 -1.05 -3.70
CA GLY A 174 11.61 -0.82 -5.06
C GLY A 174 11.48 -2.12 -5.85
N GLY A 175 10.36 -2.30 -6.56
CA GLY A 175 10.14 -3.36 -7.55
C GLY A 175 10.09 -2.79 -8.97
N PRO A 176 10.78 -3.39 -9.95
CA PRO A 176 10.84 -2.86 -11.31
C PRO A 176 9.45 -2.80 -11.97
N THR A 177 9.28 -1.86 -12.89
CA THR A 177 8.02 -1.70 -13.63
C THR A 177 7.78 -2.89 -14.56
N VAL A 178 6.65 -3.59 -14.37
CA VAL A 178 6.19 -4.64 -15.29
C VAL A 178 5.40 -4.01 -16.45
N ARG A 179 5.63 -4.51 -17.66
CA ARG A 179 5.02 -4.03 -18.90
C ARG A 179 4.21 -5.13 -19.60
N GLU A 180 3.22 -4.76 -20.38
CA GLU A 180 2.58 -5.61 -21.39
C GLU A 180 3.54 -5.90 -22.55
N ASP A 181 3.19 -6.84 -23.42
CA ASP A 181 4.02 -7.25 -24.57
C ASP A 181 4.30 -6.09 -25.55
N ASP A 182 3.41 -5.10 -25.60
CA ASP A 182 3.55 -3.88 -26.40
C ASP A 182 4.39 -2.77 -25.71
N GLY A 183 4.85 -3.02 -24.48
CA GLY A 183 5.65 -2.10 -23.68
C GLY A 183 4.85 -1.16 -22.77
N LEU A 184 3.51 -1.20 -22.79
CA LEU A 184 2.66 -0.40 -21.90
C LEU A 184 2.89 -0.82 -20.43
N ALA A 185 3.10 0.15 -19.54
CA ALA A 185 3.21 -0.15 -18.12
C ALA A 185 1.86 -0.66 -17.58
N LYS A 186 1.85 -1.80 -16.88
CA LYS A 186 0.62 -2.36 -16.31
C LYS A 186 0.08 -1.44 -15.21
N SER A 187 -1.22 -1.13 -15.25
CA SER A 187 -1.92 -0.26 -14.29
C SER A 187 -3.35 -0.75 -14.10
N SER A 188 -3.92 -0.60 -12.90
CA SER A 188 -5.33 -0.87 -12.62
C SER A 188 -6.29 0.07 -13.36
N ARG A 189 -5.75 1.14 -13.95
CA ARG A 189 -6.46 2.13 -14.76
C ARG A 189 -6.34 1.89 -16.28
N ASN A 190 -5.61 0.87 -16.73
CA ASN A 190 -5.62 0.46 -18.15
C ASN A 190 -6.92 -0.27 -18.45
#